data_AF-A0A1Y4NPD4-F1
#
_entry.id   AF-A0A1Y4NPD4-F1
#
_cell.length_a   1.000
_cell.length_b   1.000
_cell.length_c   1.000
_cell.angle_alpha   90.00
_cell.angle_beta   90.00
_cell.angle_gamma   90.00
#
_symmetry.space_group_name_H-M   'P 1'
#
loop_
_entity.id
_entity.type
_entity.pdbx_description
1 polymer ?
#
loop_
_entity_poly.entity_id
_entity_poly.type
_entity_poly.pdbx_seq_one_letter_code
_entity_poly.pdbx_strand_id
1 'polypeptide(L)'
;MNRISLPYGIDNFETVRTSNCYYIDKTGFIKELLGEAFSVNLLTRPRRFGKTLTMSMLAEFFDIRKDSRALFDGLEISEDQELCRQWMNQYPVLFLTLKDVEGNRFEDAYGLLKFVISSLCIEHSYLGESDKTDEDDKICFSRLKSRTGDVTDVQSSLFLLTRMMNTHYGKKVIILVDEYDVPLAKAGDYNYYEEMLNIVKRFLGMVWKSNPYLQFAVVSGCLRIAKESIFTGANNFISNSISDTHYQNYFGFTEEEVRMLLEDSGFPEALPKIKRWYDGYRFGEKEIYCPWDVINHVRALMQNPGAEPENYWIDTSHNNIIRRFIELPDINVNDKFEILLSGGVIQVRIREDLTYDIADTSEENLWSILYLTGYLTQVLPEDLPDGMKMERDKKVLRIPNEEIKSVFSDTVKAWFEDKIEAEDRREFFREGMHDTVGRERVRAV
;
A
#
# COMPACT_ATOMS: atom_id res chain seq x y z
N MET A 1 23.31 28.91 -3.71
CA MET A 1 22.68 27.58 -3.85
C MET A 1 21.19 27.80 -3.94
N ASN A 2 20.54 27.28 -4.98
CA ASN A 2 19.08 27.31 -5.05
C ASN A 2 18.55 26.51 -3.86
N ARG A 3 17.67 27.11 -3.07
CA ARG A 3 17.12 26.47 -1.87
C ARG A 3 16.06 25.46 -2.33
N ILE A 4 16.47 24.22 -2.52
CA ILE A 4 15.55 23.12 -2.86
C ILE A 4 14.63 22.87 -1.68
N SER A 5 13.35 22.65 -1.96
CA SER A 5 12.35 22.23 -0.98
C SER A 5 11.96 20.79 -1.28
N LEU A 6 12.00 19.89 -0.31
CA LEU A 6 11.65 18.47 -0.52
C LEU A 6 10.17 18.23 -0.13
N PRO A 7 9.44 17.35 -0.83
CA PRO A 7 8.03 17.05 -0.55
C PRO A 7 7.88 16.10 0.65
N TYR A 8 8.34 16.54 1.83
CA TYR A 8 8.33 15.74 3.05
C TYR A 8 6.90 15.54 3.57
N GLY A 9 6.41 14.29 3.54
CA GLY A 9 5.06 13.98 4.04
C GLY A 9 3.92 14.50 3.16
N ILE A 10 4.22 14.92 1.93
CA ILE A 10 3.22 15.42 0.99
C ILE A 10 2.84 14.29 0.04
N ASP A 11 1.59 13.86 0.10
CA ASP A 11 0.99 12.81 -0.74
C ASP A 11 0.00 13.36 -1.79
N ASN A 12 -0.19 14.68 -1.82
CA ASN A 12 -1.05 15.39 -2.76
C ASN A 12 -0.22 16.03 -3.90
N PHE A 13 -0.51 15.65 -5.15
CA PHE A 13 0.25 16.07 -6.33
C PHE A 13 0.16 17.58 -6.57
N GLU A 14 -1.03 18.18 -6.47
CA GLU A 14 -1.22 19.63 -6.60
C GLU A 14 -0.35 20.39 -5.59
N THR A 15 -0.30 19.94 -4.34
CA THR A 15 0.51 20.54 -3.28
C THR A 15 2.00 20.47 -3.59
N VAL A 16 2.50 19.33 -4.07
CA VAL A 16 3.91 19.18 -4.49
C VAL A 16 4.25 20.19 -5.59
N ARG A 17 3.39 20.31 -6.60
CA ARG A 17 3.61 21.19 -7.76
C ARG A 17 3.48 22.67 -7.42
N THR A 18 2.50 23.06 -6.62
CA THR A 18 2.25 24.47 -6.24
C THR A 18 3.20 24.98 -5.16
N SER A 19 3.72 24.11 -4.30
CA SER A 19 4.69 24.48 -3.25
C SER A 19 6.13 24.60 -3.75
N ASN A 20 6.35 24.45 -5.06
CA ASN A 20 7.68 24.45 -5.70
C ASN A 20 8.65 23.45 -5.02
N CYS A 21 8.12 22.30 -4.61
CA CYS A 21 8.92 21.20 -4.10
C CYS A 21 9.63 20.48 -5.26
N TYR A 22 10.77 19.86 -4.94
CA TYR A 22 11.44 18.94 -5.84
C TYR A 22 10.49 17.78 -6.16
N TYR A 23 10.24 17.57 -7.44
CA TYR A 23 9.33 16.53 -7.92
C TYR A 23 10.08 15.66 -8.93
N ILE A 24 10.17 14.36 -8.61
CA ILE A 24 10.66 13.35 -9.56
C ILE A 24 9.47 12.98 -10.43
N ASP A 25 9.59 13.25 -11.72
CA ASP A 25 8.50 13.12 -12.67
C ASP A 25 8.17 11.67 -12.97
N LYS A 26 6.94 11.26 -12.62
CA LYS A 26 6.38 9.94 -12.91
C LYS A 26 5.15 10.02 -13.83
N THR A 27 4.92 11.17 -14.47
CA THR A 27 3.70 11.41 -15.25
C THR A 27 3.61 10.57 -16.53
N GLY A 28 4.72 10.04 -17.04
CA GLY A 28 4.73 9.04 -18.11
C GLY A 28 3.86 7.81 -17.81
N PHE A 29 3.61 7.52 -16.53
CA PHE A 29 2.68 6.46 -16.10
C PHE A 29 1.29 6.63 -16.72
N ILE A 30 0.81 7.87 -16.87
CA ILE A 30 -0.52 8.15 -17.45
C ILE A 30 -0.60 7.64 -18.89
N LYS A 31 0.47 7.81 -19.66
CA LYS A 31 0.55 7.37 -21.04
C LYS A 31 0.57 5.85 -21.14
N GLU A 32 1.36 5.17 -20.31
CA GLU A 32 1.37 3.71 -20.27
C GLU A 32 0.01 3.15 -19.84
N LEU A 33 -0.59 3.74 -18.80
CA LEU A 33 -1.92 3.38 -18.32
C LEU A 33 -2.97 3.48 -19.43
N LEU A 34 -3.02 4.60 -20.16
CA LEU A 34 -4.01 4.80 -21.23
C LEU A 34 -3.72 3.98 -22.51
N GLY A 35 -2.53 3.39 -22.63
CA GLY A 35 -2.17 2.49 -23.71
C GLY A 35 -2.80 1.10 -23.61
N GLU A 36 -3.41 0.77 -22.45
CA GLU A 36 -3.96 -0.54 -22.17
C GLU A 36 -5.48 -0.60 -22.27
N ALA A 37 -6.01 -1.78 -22.63
CA ALA A 37 -7.44 -2.05 -22.58
C ALA A 37 -7.79 -2.80 -21.28
N PHE A 38 -8.25 -2.09 -20.26
CA PHE A 38 -8.74 -2.66 -19.00
C PHE A 38 -10.03 -2.00 -18.52
N SER A 39 -10.75 -2.64 -17.59
CA SER A 39 -11.79 -1.96 -16.81
C SER A 39 -11.36 -1.65 -15.39
N VAL A 40 -10.48 -2.47 -14.81
CA VAL A 40 -9.92 -2.27 -13.47
C VAL A 40 -8.43 -2.63 -13.51
N ASN A 41 -7.58 -1.70 -13.08
CA ASN A 41 -6.14 -1.90 -12.92
C ASN A 41 -5.79 -1.82 -11.44
N LEU A 42 -5.37 -2.94 -10.86
CA LEU A 42 -4.90 -3.03 -9.47
C LEU A 42 -3.38 -2.89 -9.44
N LEU A 43 -2.90 -1.89 -8.70
CA LEU A 43 -1.49 -1.60 -8.47
C LEU A 43 -1.13 -2.01 -7.04
N THR A 44 -0.37 -3.10 -6.90
CA THR A 44 0.15 -3.53 -5.60
C THR A 44 1.62 -3.18 -5.46
N ARG A 45 1.93 -2.33 -4.48
CA ARG A 45 3.32 -1.95 -4.14
C ARG A 45 3.47 -1.90 -2.63
N PRO A 46 4.68 -2.11 -2.08
CA PRO A 46 4.97 -1.82 -0.69
C PRO A 46 4.56 -0.40 -0.30
N ARG A 47 4.42 -0.17 1.00
CA ARG A 47 4.12 1.17 1.52
C ARG A 47 5.24 2.14 1.16
N ARG A 48 4.89 3.41 1.01
CA ARG A 48 5.83 4.53 0.74
C ARG A 48 6.47 4.58 -0.65
N PHE A 49 6.09 3.68 -1.57
CA PHE A 49 6.52 3.73 -2.98
C PHE A 49 5.70 4.68 -3.88
N GLY A 50 5.10 5.73 -3.30
CA GLY A 50 4.44 6.80 -4.08
C GLY A 50 3.05 6.47 -4.65
N LYS A 51 2.38 5.41 -4.16
CA LYS A 51 1.02 5.04 -4.60
C LYS A 51 0.01 6.19 -4.45
N THR A 52 -0.14 6.75 -3.26
CA THR A 52 -1.10 7.84 -2.98
C THR A 52 -0.80 9.09 -3.81
N LEU A 53 0.47 9.46 -3.96
CA LEU A 53 0.87 10.59 -4.81
C LEU A 53 0.48 10.34 -6.28
N THR A 54 0.65 9.10 -6.76
CA THR A 54 0.22 8.69 -8.10
C THR A 54 -1.30 8.77 -8.23
N MET A 55 -2.07 8.30 -7.25
CA MET A 55 -3.54 8.40 -7.26
C MET A 55 -4.01 9.86 -7.27
N SER A 56 -3.36 10.73 -6.49
CA SER A 56 -3.62 12.18 -6.52
C SER A 56 -3.28 12.79 -7.88
N MET A 57 -2.15 12.40 -8.49
CA MET A 57 -1.75 12.85 -9.84
C MET A 57 -2.79 12.44 -10.90
N LEU A 58 -3.29 11.19 -10.87
CA LEU A 58 -4.36 10.75 -11.77
C LEU A 58 -5.65 11.57 -11.56
N ALA A 59 -6.00 11.86 -10.29
CA ALA A 59 -7.18 12.67 -9.98
C ALA A 59 -7.05 14.09 -10.54
N GLU A 60 -5.87 14.73 -10.39
CA GLU A 60 -5.59 16.03 -11.02
C GLU A 60 -5.63 15.96 -12.54
N PHE A 61 -5.11 14.88 -13.13
CA PHE A 61 -5.06 14.74 -14.57
C PHE A 61 -6.44 14.57 -15.20
N PHE A 62 -7.32 13.72 -14.64
CA PHE A 62 -8.56 13.33 -15.31
C PHE A 62 -9.78 14.18 -14.94
N ASP A 63 -9.85 14.71 -13.70
CA ASP A 63 -11.10 15.27 -13.15
C ASP A 63 -11.58 16.51 -13.93
N ILE A 64 -12.76 16.39 -14.54
CA ILE A 64 -13.43 17.42 -15.33
C ILE A 64 -13.78 18.68 -14.53
N ARG A 65 -13.79 18.61 -13.20
CA ARG A 65 -14.06 19.76 -12.33
C ARG A 65 -12.84 20.66 -12.15
N LYS A 66 -11.66 20.26 -12.62
CA LYS A 66 -10.38 20.94 -12.40
C LYS A 66 -9.81 21.55 -13.69
N ASP A 67 -8.91 22.52 -13.54
CA ASP A 67 -8.05 23.03 -14.61
C ASP A 67 -6.59 22.84 -14.17
N SER A 68 -6.08 21.63 -14.43
CA SER A 68 -4.81 21.17 -13.85
C SER A 68 -3.63 21.30 -14.82
N ARG A 69 -3.82 21.92 -15.99
CA ARG A 69 -2.78 22.06 -17.03
C ARG A 69 -1.46 22.59 -16.47
N ALA A 70 -1.52 23.67 -15.70
CA ALA A 70 -0.34 24.29 -15.08
C ALA A 70 0.41 23.36 -14.12
N LEU A 71 -0.26 22.36 -13.52
CA LEU A 71 0.39 21.37 -12.65
C LEU A 71 1.29 20.42 -13.45
N PHE A 72 0.94 20.17 -14.72
CA PHE A 72 1.65 19.25 -15.61
C PHE A 72 2.67 19.93 -16.53
N ASP A 73 2.75 21.25 -16.52
CA ASP A 73 3.71 21.99 -17.35
C ASP A 73 5.16 21.56 -17.07
N GLY A 74 5.88 21.21 -18.15
CA GLY A 74 7.27 20.77 -18.10
C GLY A 74 7.47 19.34 -17.60
N LEU A 75 6.39 18.56 -17.46
CA LEU A 75 6.44 17.13 -17.14
C LEU A 75 6.28 16.28 -18.40
N GLU A 76 6.78 15.05 -18.38
CA GLU A 76 6.80 14.08 -19.48
C GLU A 76 5.44 13.96 -20.17
N ILE A 77 4.34 13.85 -19.41
CA ILE A 77 3.00 13.72 -19.99
C ILE A 77 2.59 14.93 -20.84
N SER A 78 3.08 16.13 -20.53
CA SER A 78 2.73 17.36 -21.24
C SER A 78 3.31 17.42 -22.67
N GLU A 79 4.31 16.57 -22.96
CA GLU A 79 4.86 16.42 -24.30
C GLU A 79 3.88 15.71 -25.26
N ASP A 80 2.97 14.88 -24.73
CA ASP A 80 1.93 14.20 -25.51
C ASP A 80 0.65 15.04 -25.62
N GLN A 81 0.72 16.10 -26.44
CA GLN A 81 -0.35 17.09 -26.58
C GLN A 81 -1.70 16.49 -26.99
N GLU A 82 -1.70 15.45 -27.83
CA GLU A 82 -2.94 14.82 -28.29
C GLU A 82 -3.59 14.00 -27.18
N LEU A 83 -2.80 13.26 -26.39
CA LEU A 83 -3.30 12.56 -25.21
C LEU A 83 -3.87 13.55 -24.19
N CYS A 84 -3.14 14.63 -23.88
CA CYS A 84 -3.63 15.67 -22.98
C CYS A 84 -4.95 16.29 -23.48
N ARG A 85 -5.06 16.59 -24.78
CA ARG A 85 -6.29 17.14 -25.37
C ARG A 85 -7.49 16.19 -25.23
N GLN A 86 -7.27 14.88 -25.32
CA GLN A 86 -8.32 13.88 -25.23
C GLN A 86 -8.73 13.54 -23.79
N TRP A 87 -7.79 13.57 -22.84
CA TRP A 87 -8.00 12.99 -21.51
C TRP A 87 -7.89 13.98 -20.36
N MET A 88 -7.05 15.01 -20.46
CA MET A 88 -6.79 15.92 -19.35
C MET A 88 -8.02 16.76 -19.00
N ASN A 89 -8.47 16.64 -17.76
CA ASN A 89 -9.69 17.25 -17.21
C ASN A 89 -10.92 17.00 -18.11
N GLN A 90 -10.99 15.82 -18.76
CA GLN A 90 -12.08 15.48 -19.67
C GLN A 90 -13.11 14.51 -19.08
N TYR A 91 -12.87 13.92 -17.90
CA TYR A 91 -13.72 12.86 -17.35
C TYR A 91 -14.16 13.15 -15.91
N PRO A 92 -15.40 12.82 -15.53
CA PRO A 92 -15.77 12.80 -14.12
C PRO A 92 -14.92 11.76 -13.38
N VAL A 93 -14.31 12.18 -12.27
CA VAL A 93 -13.51 11.33 -11.40
C VAL A 93 -14.18 11.19 -10.04
N LEU A 94 -14.26 9.96 -9.55
CA LEU A 94 -14.61 9.65 -8.16
C LEU A 94 -13.37 9.08 -7.48
N PHE A 95 -12.74 9.85 -6.60
CA PHE A 95 -11.53 9.47 -5.89
C PHE A 95 -11.81 9.26 -4.41
N LEU A 96 -11.43 8.11 -3.86
CA LEU A 96 -11.49 7.83 -2.44
C LEU A 96 -10.27 7.06 -1.95
N THR A 97 -9.95 7.23 -0.67
CA THR A 97 -8.98 6.41 0.06
C THR A 97 -9.69 5.65 1.18
N LEU A 98 -9.30 4.40 1.40
CA LEU A 98 -9.79 3.57 2.52
C LEU A 98 -8.80 3.48 3.68
N LYS A 99 -7.75 4.32 3.68
CA LYS A 99 -6.67 4.31 4.68
C LYS A 99 -7.14 4.49 6.13
N ASP A 100 -8.21 5.26 6.32
CA ASP A 100 -8.76 5.59 7.64
C ASP A 100 -9.93 4.66 8.02
N VAL A 101 -10.28 3.68 7.19
CA VAL A 101 -11.36 2.73 7.47
C VAL A 101 -10.79 1.56 8.27
N GLU A 102 -10.54 1.82 9.55
CA GLU A 102 -9.96 0.87 10.49
C GLU A 102 -10.65 0.91 11.86
N GLY A 103 -10.35 -0.04 12.73
CA GLY A 103 -10.89 -0.07 14.09
C GLY A 103 -10.63 -1.40 14.77
N ASN A 104 -10.78 -1.44 16.09
CA ASN A 104 -10.59 -2.67 16.86
C ASN A 104 -11.87 -3.53 16.88
N ARG A 105 -12.97 -2.99 16.34
CA ARG A 105 -14.27 -3.63 16.20
C ARG A 105 -14.86 -3.33 14.83
N PHE A 106 -15.70 -4.22 14.33
CA PHE A 106 -16.39 -4.04 13.06
C PHE A 106 -17.22 -2.75 13.03
N GLU A 107 -17.94 -2.42 14.10
CA GLU A 107 -18.81 -1.24 14.12
C GLU A 107 -18.05 0.08 13.95
N ASP A 108 -16.83 0.16 14.52
CA ASP A 108 -15.98 1.35 14.44
C ASP A 108 -15.47 1.55 13.01
N ALA A 109 -14.90 0.48 12.42
CA ALA A 109 -14.42 0.50 11.04
C ALA A 109 -15.57 0.75 10.04
N TYR A 110 -16.73 0.14 10.26
CA TYR A 110 -17.92 0.38 9.44
C TYR A 110 -18.43 1.82 9.58
N GLY A 111 -18.38 2.41 10.78
CA GLY A 111 -18.69 3.81 11.01
C GLY A 111 -17.77 4.76 10.24
N LEU A 112 -16.48 4.44 10.16
CA LEU A 112 -15.49 5.19 9.37
C LEU A 112 -15.70 5.02 7.86
N LEU A 113 -16.11 3.85 7.39
CA LEU A 113 -16.55 3.68 6.00
C LEU A 113 -17.74 4.59 5.66
N LYS A 114 -18.75 4.66 6.55
CA LYS A 114 -19.88 5.59 6.39
C LYS A 114 -19.41 7.05 6.35
N PHE A 115 -18.39 7.39 7.14
CA PHE A 115 -17.79 8.72 7.12
C PHE A 115 -17.10 9.03 5.78
N VAL A 116 -16.27 8.11 5.26
CA VAL A 116 -15.63 8.27 3.94
C VAL A 116 -16.68 8.48 2.84
N ILE A 117 -17.74 7.67 2.82
CA ILE A 117 -18.82 7.81 1.83
C ILE A 117 -19.57 9.14 1.98
N SER A 118 -19.83 9.57 3.21
CA SER A 118 -20.45 10.87 3.49
C SER A 118 -19.58 12.02 3.00
N SER A 119 -18.26 11.97 3.21
CA SER A 119 -17.30 12.96 2.69
C SER A 119 -17.33 13.03 1.17
N LEU A 120 -17.38 11.89 0.47
CA LEU A 120 -17.56 11.86 -0.99
C LEU A 120 -18.88 12.52 -1.41
N CYS A 121 -19.99 12.22 -0.72
CA CYS A 121 -21.28 12.86 -1.02
C CYS A 121 -21.26 14.37 -0.74
N ILE A 122 -20.47 14.85 0.22
CA ILE A 122 -20.29 16.28 0.49
C ILE A 122 -19.50 16.93 -0.66
N GLU A 123 -18.37 16.32 -1.05
CA GLU A 123 -17.54 16.78 -2.16
C GLU A 123 -18.33 16.86 -3.48
N HIS A 124 -19.20 15.88 -3.72
CA HIS A 124 -20.05 15.81 -4.90
C HIS A 124 -21.49 16.32 -4.66
N SER A 125 -21.65 17.28 -3.75
CA SER A 125 -22.98 17.81 -3.37
C SER A 125 -23.80 18.37 -4.53
N TYR A 126 -23.16 18.84 -5.61
CA TYR A 126 -23.82 19.29 -6.84
C TYR A 126 -24.69 18.20 -7.50
N LEU A 127 -24.45 16.91 -7.21
CA LEU A 127 -25.29 15.80 -7.70
C LEU A 127 -26.68 15.79 -7.06
N GLY A 128 -26.79 16.25 -5.81
CA GLY A 128 -28.07 16.40 -5.11
C GLY A 128 -28.91 17.56 -5.65
N GLU A 129 -28.25 18.62 -6.14
CA GLU A 129 -28.89 19.82 -6.69
C GLU A 129 -29.08 19.75 -8.22
N SER A 130 -28.63 18.67 -8.86
CA SER A 130 -28.65 18.54 -10.31
C SER A 130 -30.07 18.27 -10.82
N ASP A 131 -30.57 19.10 -11.74
CA ASP A 131 -31.88 18.91 -12.39
C ASP A 131 -31.95 17.65 -13.27
N LYS A 132 -30.79 17.06 -13.59
CA LYS A 132 -30.69 15.86 -14.43
C LYS A 132 -30.80 14.56 -13.63
N THR A 133 -30.44 14.57 -12.34
CA THR A 133 -30.36 13.35 -11.53
C THR A 133 -31.75 12.93 -11.06
N ASP A 134 -31.96 11.62 -10.93
CA ASP A 134 -33.23 11.05 -10.52
C ASP A 134 -33.57 11.39 -9.06
N GLU A 135 -34.84 11.63 -8.75
CA GLU A 135 -35.28 12.04 -7.42
C GLU A 135 -35.09 10.93 -6.36
N ASP A 136 -35.27 9.65 -6.71
CA ASP A 136 -35.03 8.55 -5.78
C ASP A 136 -33.53 8.38 -5.49
N ASP A 137 -32.68 8.64 -6.50
CA ASP A 137 -31.23 8.69 -6.33
C ASP A 137 -30.82 9.80 -5.36
N LYS A 138 -31.45 10.99 -5.45
CA LYS A 138 -31.22 12.11 -4.53
C LYS A 138 -31.61 11.77 -3.09
N ILE A 139 -32.70 11.01 -2.88
CA ILE A 139 -33.09 10.54 -1.55
C ILE A 139 -32.00 9.65 -0.95
N CYS A 140 -31.53 8.65 -1.70
CA CYS A 140 -30.46 7.76 -1.24
C CYS A 140 -29.15 8.53 -0.99
N PHE A 141 -28.77 9.43 -1.91
CA PHE A 141 -27.62 10.31 -1.76
C PHE A 141 -27.70 11.16 -0.48
N SER A 142 -28.88 11.70 -0.16
CA SER A 142 -29.09 12.47 1.07
C SER A 142 -28.92 11.62 2.33
N ARG A 143 -29.39 10.36 2.32
CA ARG A 143 -29.17 9.41 3.43
C ARG A 143 -27.69 9.09 3.62
N LEU A 144 -26.95 8.89 2.53
CA LEU A 144 -25.51 8.66 2.56
C LEU A 144 -24.75 9.88 3.09
N LYS A 145 -25.05 11.07 2.54
CA LYS A 145 -24.46 12.35 2.96
C LYS A 145 -24.68 12.63 4.45
N SER A 146 -25.87 12.33 4.98
CA SER A 146 -26.21 12.49 6.39
C SER A 146 -25.81 11.32 7.30
N ARG A 147 -25.19 10.26 6.74
CA ARG A 147 -24.84 9.00 7.44
C ARG A 147 -26.03 8.26 8.07
N THR A 148 -27.24 8.52 7.59
CA THR A 148 -28.47 7.83 8.02
C THR A 148 -28.82 6.64 7.14
N GLY A 149 -28.07 6.42 6.06
CA GLY A 149 -28.25 5.27 5.18
C GLY A 149 -28.01 3.93 5.85
N ASP A 150 -28.72 2.92 5.36
CA ASP A 150 -28.60 1.53 5.80
C ASP A 150 -27.42 0.80 5.14
N VAL A 151 -27.30 -0.50 5.39
CA VAL A 151 -26.22 -1.32 4.81
C VAL A 151 -26.29 -1.41 3.29
N THR A 152 -27.48 -1.38 2.72
CA THR A 152 -27.69 -1.42 1.27
C THR A 152 -27.26 -0.11 0.64
N ASP A 153 -27.61 1.02 1.27
CA ASP A 153 -27.16 2.35 0.84
C ASP A 153 -25.62 2.38 0.82
N VAL A 154 -24.97 1.95 1.90
CA VAL A 154 -23.49 1.91 2.00
C VAL A 154 -22.88 1.02 0.91
N GLN A 155 -23.38 -0.20 0.74
CA GLN A 155 -22.87 -1.16 -0.25
C GLN A 155 -23.09 -0.73 -1.70
N SER A 156 -24.12 0.07 -1.98
CA SER A 156 -24.44 0.55 -3.34
C SER A 156 -23.94 1.96 -3.64
N SER A 157 -23.34 2.64 -2.65
CA SER A 157 -23.00 4.06 -2.71
C SER A 157 -22.11 4.46 -3.89
N LEU A 158 -21.04 3.72 -4.20
CA LEU A 158 -20.19 4.04 -5.37
C LEU A 158 -20.92 3.84 -6.69
N PHE A 159 -21.76 2.81 -6.80
CA PHE A 159 -22.58 2.59 -7.99
C PHE A 159 -23.59 3.73 -8.17
N LEU A 160 -24.24 4.16 -7.08
CA LEU A 160 -25.13 5.32 -7.09
C LEU A 160 -24.40 6.59 -7.55
N LEU A 161 -23.26 6.91 -6.94
CA LEU A 161 -22.48 8.11 -7.28
C LEU A 161 -22.04 8.09 -8.75
N THR A 162 -21.55 6.95 -9.25
CA THR A 162 -21.12 6.83 -10.65
C THR A 162 -22.29 6.98 -11.64
N ARG A 163 -23.47 6.43 -11.32
CA ARG A 163 -24.70 6.67 -12.10
C ARG A 163 -25.09 8.15 -12.09
N MET A 164 -25.14 8.78 -10.92
CA MET A 164 -25.51 10.20 -10.80
C MET A 164 -24.54 11.12 -11.54
N MET A 165 -23.23 10.87 -11.43
CA MET A 165 -22.20 11.62 -12.18
C MET A 165 -22.34 11.42 -13.69
N ASN A 166 -22.60 10.19 -14.15
CA ASN A 166 -22.84 9.91 -15.56
C ASN A 166 -24.05 10.66 -16.10
N THR A 167 -25.17 10.63 -15.37
CA THR A 167 -26.38 11.39 -15.72
C THR A 167 -26.12 12.91 -15.75
N HIS A 168 -25.37 13.43 -14.79
CA HIS A 168 -25.07 14.85 -14.71
C HIS A 168 -24.18 15.34 -15.87
N TYR A 169 -23.07 14.64 -16.12
CA TYR A 169 -22.05 15.04 -17.11
C TYR A 169 -22.27 14.47 -18.51
N GLY A 170 -23.08 13.42 -18.67
CA GLY A 170 -23.21 12.66 -19.91
C GLY A 170 -21.95 11.88 -20.30
N LYS A 171 -21.06 11.60 -19.33
CA LYS A 171 -19.77 10.94 -19.54
C LYS A 171 -19.60 9.76 -18.57
N LYS A 172 -18.90 8.72 -19.02
CA LYS A 172 -18.48 7.63 -18.13
C LYS A 172 -17.48 8.15 -17.08
N VAL A 173 -17.46 7.49 -15.92
CA VAL A 173 -16.75 7.92 -14.71
C VAL A 173 -15.47 7.11 -14.53
N ILE A 174 -14.37 7.79 -14.22
CA ILE A 174 -13.12 7.15 -13.78
C ILE A 174 -13.16 7.05 -12.26
N ILE A 175 -12.79 5.88 -11.72
CA ILE A 175 -12.78 5.66 -10.27
C ILE A 175 -11.38 5.37 -9.80
N LEU A 176 -10.96 6.08 -8.77
CA LEU A 176 -9.65 5.92 -8.15
C LEU A 176 -9.86 5.48 -6.71
N VAL A 177 -9.37 4.29 -6.34
CA VAL A 177 -9.49 3.76 -4.97
C VAL A 177 -8.10 3.53 -4.40
N ASP A 178 -7.69 4.38 -3.46
CA ASP A 178 -6.41 4.23 -2.78
C ASP A 178 -6.53 3.41 -1.49
N GLU A 179 -5.49 2.65 -1.19
CA GLU A 179 -5.38 1.79 0.01
C GLU A 179 -6.60 0.89 0.24
N TYR A 180 -7.09 0.24 -0.83
CA TYR A 180 -8.34 -0.54 -0.82
C TYR A 180 -8.33 -1.72 0.18
N ASP A 181 -7.15 -2.20 0.54
CA ASP A 181 -6.90 -3.38 1.33
C ASP A 181 -6.78 -3.10 2.85
N VAL A 182 -6.62 -1.83 3.24
CA VAL A 182 -6.49 -1.42 4.65
C VAL A 182 -7.64 -1.91 5.55
N PRO A 183 -8.93 -1.79 5.18
CA PRO A 183 -10.01 -2.30 6.02
C PRO A 183 -9.87 -3.79 6.34
N LEU A 184 -9.39 -4.57 5.38
CA LEU A 184 -9.26 -6.02 5.49
C LEU A 184 -7.98 -6.42 6.23
N ALA A 185 -6.89 -5.67 6.03
CA ALA A 185 -5.67 -5.83 6.82
C ALA A 185 -5.98 -5.67 8.32
N LYS A 186 -6.69 -4.59 8.68
CA LYS A 186 -7.05 -4.29 10.07
C LYS A 186 -8.08 -5.25 10.64
N ALA A 187 -9.07 -5.65 9.84
CA ALA A 187 -10.02 -6.66 10.25
C ALA A 187 -9.37 -8.02 10.55
N GLY A 188 -8.28 -8.36 9.85
CA GLY A 188 -7.45 -9.54 10.09
C GLY A 188 -6.62 -9.50 11.37
N ASP A 189 -6.39 -8.32 11.95
CA ASP A 189 -5.72 -8.17 13.25
C ASP A 189 -6.69 -8.30 14.45
N TYR A 190 -7.99 -8.05 14.23
CA TYR A 190 -9.01 -7.93 15.29
C TYR A 190 -10.20 -8.89 15.15
N ASN A 191 -10.05 -9.99 14.40
CA ASN A 191 -11.02 -11.09 14.27
C ASN A 191 -12.41 -10.70 13.71
N TYR A 192 -12.50 -9.69 12.85
CA TYR A 192 -13.76 -9.33 12.14
C TYR A 192 -13.62 -9.34 10.61
N TYR A 193 -12.61 -10.06 10.09
CA TYR A 193 -12.27 -10.12 8.66
C TYR A 193 -13.45 -10.46 7.75
N GLU A 194 -14.22 -11.50 8.07
CA GLU A 194 -15.34 -11.95 7.23
C GLU A 194 -16.48 -10.93 7.16
N GLU A 195 -16.76 -10.22 8.26
CA GLU A 195 -17.77 -9.15 8.29
C GLU A 195 -17.35 -7.99 7.40
N MET A 196 -16.10 -7.54 7.52
CA MET A 196 -15.56 -6.46 6.69
C MET A 196 -15.45 -6.86 5.22
N LEU A 197 -15.01 -8.10 4.93
CA LEU A 197 -14.95 -8.62 3.57
C LEU A 197 -16.31 -8.59 2.89
N ASN A 198 -17.38 -8.95 3.58
CA ASN A 198 -18.73 -8.91 3.04
C ASN A 198 -19.17 -7.49 2.65
N ILE A 199 -18.78 -6.47 3.42
CA ILE A 199 -19.04 -5.06 3.09
C ILE A 199 -18.21 -4.63 1.89
N VAL A 200 -16.88 -4.77 1.95
CA VAL A 200 -15.95 -4.31 0.91
C VAL A 200 -16.23 -5.01 -0.43
N LYS A 201 -16.51 -6.31 -0.40
CA LYS A 201 -16.91 -7.09 -1.58
C LYS A 201 -18.08 -6.46 -2.33
N ARG A 202 -19.13 -6.05 -1.61
CA ARG A 202 -20.35 -5.50 -2.22
C ARG A 202 -20.14 -4.05 -2.64
N PHE A 203 -19.53 -3.26 -1.75
CA PHE A 203 -19.17 -1.86 -1.98
C PHE A 203 -18.35 -1.65 -3.26
N LEU A 204 -17.28 -2.43 -3.45
CA LEU A 204 -16.44 -2.35 -4.63
C LEU A 204 -16.98 -3.21 -5.79
N GLY A 205 -17.49 -4.41 -5.51
CA GLY A 205 -17.93 -5.36 -6.54
C GLY A 205 -19.09 -4.88 -7.40
N MET A 206 -20.03 -4.08 -6.84
CA MET A 206 -21.11 -3.47 -7.62
C MET A 206 -20.60 -2.49 -8.68
N VAL A 207 -19.41 -1.92 -8.49
CA VAL A 207 -18.81 -0.98 -9.43
C VAL A 207 -18.09 -1.72 -10.55
N TRP A 208 -17.37 -2.79 -10.23
CA TRP A 208 -16.57 -3.51 -11.23
C TRP A 208 -17.44 -4.33 -12.18
N LYS A 209 -18.52 -4.92 -11.65
CA LYS A 209 -19.38 -5.84 -12.39
C LYS A 209 -20.52 -5.08 -13.08
N SER A 210 -20.51 -5.09 -14.41
CA SER A 210 -21.63 -4.62 -15.23
C SER A 210 -22.07 -3.17 -14.98
N ASN A 211 -21.18 -2.30 -14.52
CA ASN A 211 -21.46 -0.86 -14.40
C ASN A 211 -21.31 -0.18 -15.78
N PRO A 212 -22.40 0.16 -16.48
CA PRO A 212 -22.30 0.79 -17.80
C PRO A 212 -21.74 2.22 -17.74
N TYR A 213 -21.71 2.80 -16.54
CA TYR A 213 -21.26 4.15 -16.27
C TYR A 213 -19.76 4.23 -16.00
N LEU A 214 -19.07 3.10 -15.81
CA LEU A 214 -17.63 3.04 -15.56
C LEU A 214 -16.85 3.24 -16.87
N GLN A 215 -15.86 4.14 -16.84
CA GLN A 215 -14.86 4.28 -17.88
C GLN A 215 -13.73 3.26 -17.65
N PHE A 216 -13.06 3.38 -16.51
CA PHE A 216 -12.16 2.39 -15.93
C PHE A 216 -11.94 2.74 -14.46
N ALA A 217 -11.30 1.84 -13.71
CA ALA A 217 -10.86 2.09 -12.36
C ALA A 217 -9.37 1.80 -12.17
N VAL A 218 -8.73 2.59 -11.33
CA VAL A 218 -7.38 2.31 -10.79
C VAL A 218 -7.51 2.10 -9.30
N VAL A 219 -6.97 0.98 -8.83
CA VAL A 219 -7.05 0.57 -7.42
C VAL A 219 -5.63 0.38 -6.91
N SER A 220 -5.34 0.87 -5.72
CA SER A 220 -4.01 0.85 -5.11
C SER A 220 -4.07 0.13 -3.76
N GLY A 221 -3.06 -0.70 -3.48
CA GLY A 221 -2.92 -1.41 -2.21
C GLY A 221 -1.52 -2.01 -2.00
N CYS A 222 -1.34 -2.75 -0.91
CA CYS A 222 -0.12 -3.52 -0.64
C CYS A 222 -0.25 -4.96 -1.12
N LEU A 223 -1.40 -5.61 -0.89
CA LEU A 223 -1.65 -6.99 -1.28
C LEU A 223 -2.79 -7.09 -2.31
N ARG A 224 -2.78 -8.17 -3.09
CA ARG A 224 -3.89 -8.56 -3.95
C ARG A 224 -4.78 -9.53 -3.18
N ILE A 225 -5.92 -9.05 -2.70
CA ILE A 225 -6.89 -9.85 -1.97
C ILE A 225 -7.67 -10.71 -2.98
N ALA A 226 -7.20 -11.93 -3.18
CA ALA A 226 -7.68 -12.81 -4.26
C ALA A 226 -8.90 -13.66 -3.93
N LYS A 227 -9.39 -13.68 -2.67
CA LYS A 227 -10.65 -14.38 -2.33
C LYS A 227 -11.72 -13.96 -3.35
N GLU A 228 -12.30 -14.95 -4.05
CA GLU A 228 -13.14 -14.93 -5.26
C GLU A 228 -14.36 -13.97 -5.22
N SER A 229 -14.14 -12.68 -4.97
CA SER A 229 -15.18 -11.89 -4.36
C SER A 229 -15.11 -10.42 -4.74
N ILE A 230 -14.04 -9.70 -4.43
CA ILE A 230 -13.99 -8.25 -4.62
C ILE A 230 -13.98 -7.93 -6.12
N PHE A 231 -13.03 -8.48 -6.87
CA PHE A 231 -12.87 -8.23 -8.30
C PHE A 231 -13.63 -9.22 -9.19
N THR A 232 -14.44 -10.10 -8.60
CA THR A 232 -15.17 -11.12 -9.36
C THR A 232 -16.26 -10.47 -10.21
N GLY A 233 -16.12 -10.61 -11.53
CA GLY A 233 -17.01 -9.99 -12.52
C GLY A 233 -16.48 -8.68 -13.11
N ALA A 234 -15.29 -8.22 -12.70
CA ALA A 234 -14.56 -7.18 -13.41
C ALA A 234 -14.07 -7.73 -14.77
N ASN A 235 -14.59 -7.21 -15.88
CA ASN A 235 -14.13 -7.61 -17.21
C ASN A 235 -12.74 -7.00 -17.48
N ASN A 236 -11.78 -7.75 -18.03
CA ASN A 236 -10.42 -7.22 -18.30
C ASN A 236 -9.77 -6.60 -17.05
N PHE A 237 -9.81 -7.32 -15.92
CA PHE A 237 -9.07 -6.96 -14.71
C PHE A 237 -7.58 -7.24 -14.91
N ILE A 238 -6.75 -6.22 -14.67
CA ILE A 238 -5.29 -6.33 -14.67
C ILE A 238 -4.80 -6.11 -13.24
N SER A 239 -3.84 -6.91 -12.82
CA SER A 239 -3.13 -6.76 -11.54
C SER A 239 -1.65 -6.63 -11.84
N ASN A 240 -1.04 -5.55 -11.37
CA ASN A 240 0.38 -5.26 -11.51
C ASN A 240 1.02 -5.23 -10.12
N SER A 241 1.82 -6.24 -9.80
CA SER A 241 2.58 -6.36 -8.55
C SER A 241 4.04 -5.97 -8.73
N ILE A 242 4.84 -6.07 -7.67
CA ILE A 242 6.30 -5.84 -7.73
C ILE A 242 7.03 -6.90 -8.57
N SER A 243 6.39 -8.03 -8.86
CA SER A 243 6.97 -9.07 -9.72
C SER A 243 6.92 -8.70 -11.19
N ASP A 244 5.97 -7.84 -11.58
CA ASP A 244 5.76 -7.47 -12.97
C ASP A 244 6.79 -6.43 -13.42
N THR A 245 7.25 -6.57 -14.66
CA THR A 245 8.09 -5.56 -15.33
C THR A 245 7.28 -4.35 -15.76
N HIS A 246 5.96 -4.50 -15.83
CA HIS A 246 5.05 -3.43 -16.18
C HIS A 246 4.96 -2.39 -15.06
N TYR A 247 5.00 -1.12 -15.44
CA TYR A 247 5.09 0.02 -14.53
C TYR A 247 6.29 0.06 -13.55
N GLN A 248 7.33 -0.75 -13.77
CA GLN A 248 8.47 -0.86 -12.83
C GLN A 248 9.22 0.47 -12.60
N ASN A 249 9.14 1.42 -13.54
CA ASN A 249 9.81 2.72 -13.44
C ASN A 249 8.98 3.79 -12.71
N TYR A 250 7.70 3.56 -12.43
CA TYR A 250 6.79 4.62 -11.96
C TYR A 250 6.51 4.62 -10.46
N PHE A 251 6.91 3.57 -9.75
CA PHE A 251 6.72 3.44 -8.31
C PHE A 251 8.07 3.26 -7.63
N GLY A 252 8.48 4.26 -6.86
CA GLY A 252 9.82 4.34 -6.31
C GLY A 252 10.77 5.22 -7.13
N PHE A 253 12.02 5.33 -6.68
CA PHE A 253 13.06 6.07 -7.40
C PHE A 253 14.07 5.13 -8.02
N THR A 254 14.47 5.41 -9.26
CA THR A 254 15.61 4.76 -9.90
C THR A 254 16.92 5.38 -9.41
N GLU A 255 18.04 4.67 -9.58
CA GLU A 255 19.36 5.21 -9.21
C GLU A 255 19.67 6.54 -9.91
N GLU A 256 19.23 6.70 -11.17
CA GLU A 256 19.37 7.95 -11.92
C GLU A 256 18.68 9.11 -11.21
N GLU A 257 17.43 8.92 -10.80
CA GLU A 257 16.63 9.96 -10.14
C GLU A 257 17.18 10.30 -8.75
N VAL A 258 17.68 9.31 -8.01
CA VAL A 258 18.36 9.53 -6.73
C VAL A 258 19.64 10.32 -6.93
N ARG A 259 20.44 9.99 -7.95
CA ARG A 259 21.66 10.74 -8.27
C ARG A 259 21.35 12.19 -8.62
N MET A 260 20.38 12.44 -9.49
CA MET A 260 19.95 13.80 -9.84
C MET A 260 19.50 14.59 -8.61
N LEU A 261 18.66 13.97 -7.75
CA LEU A 261 18.23 14.59 -6.50
C LEU A 261 19.42 14.96 -5.59
N LEU A 262 20.43 14.10 -5.49
CA LEU A 262 21.64 14.36 -4.70
C LEU A 262 22.52 15.45 -5.31
N GLU A 263 22.70 15.45 -6.63
CA GLU A 263 23.44 16.50 -7.34
C GLU A 263 22.78 17.86 -7.14
N ASP A 264 21.47 17.93 -7.33
CA ASP A 264 20.70 19.16 -7.19
C ASP A 264 20.67 19.66 -5.73
N SER A 265 20.60 18.75 -4.76
CA SER A 265 20.65 19.10 -3.32
C SER A 265 22.06 19.37 -2.79
N GLY A 266 23.11 19.10 -3.57
CA GLY A 266 24.51 19.39 -3.23
C GLY A 266 25.22 18.30 -2.41
N PHE A 267 24.76 17.06 -2.48
CA PHE A 267 25.32 15.90 -1.76
C PHE A 267 25.61 14.67 -2.66
N PRO A 268 26.22 14.81 -3.85
CA PRO A 268 26.46 13.69 -4.76
C PRO A 268 27.29 12.55 -4.12
N GLU A 269 28.16 12.86 -3.17
CA GLU A 269 28.98 11.91 -2.44
C GLU A 269 28.21 10.99 -1.49
N ALA A 270 26.95 11.29 -1.18
CA ALA A 270 26.10 10.47 -0.31
C ALA A 270 25.55 9.22 -1.02
N LEU A 271 25.62 9.16 -2.36
CA LEU A 271 25.02 8.07 -3.16
C LEU A 271 25.45 6.66 -2.71
N PRO A 272 26.73 6.35 -2.45
CA PRO A 272 27.13 5.01 -2.00
C PRO A 272 26.51 4.61 -0.64
N LYS A 273 26.33 5.58 0.27
CA LYS A 273 25.69 5.34 1.57
C LYS A 273 24.19 5.12 1.41
N ILE A 274 23.53 5.96 0.62
CA ILE A 274 22.09 5.81 0.29
C ILE A 274 21.85 4.47 -0.39
N LYS A 275 22.70 4.07 -1.34
CA LYS A 275 22.60 2.78 -2.03
C LYS A 275 22.62 1.62 -1.03
N ARG A 276 23.55 1.64 -0.08
CA ARG A 276 23.63 0.59 0.94
C ARG A 276 22.40 0.51 1.86
N TRP A 277 21.81 1.66 2.21
CA TRP A 277 20.75 1.73 3.21
C TRP A 277 19.33 1.67 2.64
N TYR A 278 19.10 2.18 1.44
CA TYR A 278 17.75 2.46 0.91
C TYR A 278 17.49 1.93 -0.51
N ASP A 279 18.51 1.38 -1.19
CA ASP A 279 18.34 0.65 -2.46
C ASP A 279 17.98 -0.83 -2.19
N GLY A 280 17.92 -1.63 -3.26
CA GLY A 280 17.89 -3.07 -3.18
C GLY A 280 16.51 -3.66 -3.38
N TYR A 281 15.46 -2.85 -3.50
CA TYR A 281 14.14 -3.34 -3.91
C TYR A 281 14.13 -3.59 -5.41
N ARG A 282 13.83 -4.81 -5.81
CA ARG A 282 13.73 -5.20 -7.21
C ARG A 282 12.28 -5.31 -7.66
N PHE A 283 11.84 -4.36 -8.49
CA PHE A 283 10.53 -4.37 -9.14
C PHE A 283 10.71 -4.80 -10.60
N GLY A 284 10.16 -5.95 -10.96
CA GLY A 284 10.48 -6.60 -12.23
C GLY A 284 11.99 -6.78 -12.36
N GLU A 285 12.59 -6.05 -13.30
CA GLU A 285 14.02 -6.11 -13.62
C GLU A 285 14.79 -4.86 -13.13
N LYS A 286 14.13 -3.93 -12.43
CA LYS A 286 14.74 -2.67 -11.98
C LYS A 286 15.04 -2.68 -10.49
N GLU A 287 16.20 -2.16 -10.13
CA GLU A 287 16.51 -1.74 -8.77
C GLU A 287 15.89 -0.38 -8.49
N ILE A 288 15.18 -0.30 -7.37
CA ILE A 288 14.33 0.80 -6.98
C ILE A 288 14.61 1.13 -5.52
N TYR A 289 14.69 2.42 -5.24
CA TYR A 289 14.81 3.00 -3.92
C TYR A 289 13.43 3.35 -3.38
N CYS A 290 13.25 3.19 -2.07
CA CYS A 290 12.05 3.69 -1.40
C CYS A 290 12.08 5.24 -1.36
N PRO A 291 11.09 5.94 -1.94
CA PRO A 291 11.05 7.41 -2.00
C PRO A 291 11.11 8.08 -0.64
N TRP A 292 10.38 7.54 0.34
CA TRP A 292 10.32 8.10 1.68
C TRP A 292 11.69 8.13 2.33
N ASP A 293 12.40 7.00 2.29
CA ASP A 293 13.67 6.85 3.00
C ASP A 293 14.75 7.75 2.37
N VAL A 294 14.79 7.82 1.03
CA VAL A 294 15.66 8.76 0.30
C VAL A 294 15.33 10.22 0.64
N ILE A 295 14.06 10.64 0.56
CA ILE A 295 13.66 12.03 0.87
C ILE A 295 14.00 12.41 2.31
N ASN A 296 13.78 11.50 3.26
CA ASN A 296 14.10 11.72 4.67
C ASN A 296 15.61 11.92 4.86
N HIS A 297 16.43 11.06 4.25
CA HIS A 297 17.87 11.17 4.41
C HIS A 297 18.45 12.42 3.73
N VAL A 298 18.00 12.77 2.52
CA VAL A 298 18.43 14.01 1.85
C VAL A 298 18.02 15.23 2.68
N ARG A 299 16.82 15.22 3.27
CA ARG A 299 16.40 16.27 4.22
C ARG A 299 17.33 16.35 5.44
N ALA A 300 17.74 15.21 6.00
CA ALA A 300 18.66 15.16 7.12
C ALA A 300 20.03 15.76 6.74
N LEU A 301 20.57 15.43 5.55
CA LEU A 301 21.80 16.02 5.01
C LEU A 301 21.70 17.53 4.82
N MET A 302 20.56 18.02 4.32
CA MET A 302 20.30 19.46 4.17
C MET A 302 20.27 20.21 5.52
N GLN A 303 19.93 19.53 6.62
CA GLN A 303 19.94 20.11 7.97
C GLN A 303 21.30 19.96 8.66
N ASN A 304 21.97 18.83 8.43
CA ASN A 304 23.28 18.49 8.95
C ASN A 304 24.05 17.68 7.89
N PRO A 305 25.06 18.26 7.21
CA PRO A 305 25.84 17.57 6.19
C PRO A 305 26.56 16.29 6.67
N GLY A 306 26.72 16.12 7.98
CA GLY A 306 27.27 14.90 8.59
C GLY A 306 26.22 13.90 9.07
N ALA A 307 24.95 14.05 8.67
CA ALA A 307 23.90 13.11 9.05
C ALA A 307 24.19 11.71 8.49
N GLU A 308 24.07 10.70 9.35
CA GLU A 308 24.15 9.30 8.94
C GLU A 308 22.75 8.79 8.56
N PRO A 309 22.65 7.75 7.70
CA PRO A 309 21.39 7.08 7.43
C PRO A 309 20.72 6.56 8.71
N GLU A 310 19.41 6.75 8.79
CA GLU A 310 18.56 6.26 9.87
C GLU A 310 17.51 5.28 9.31
N ASN A 311 16.85 4.56 10.21
CA ASN A 311 15.72 3.72 9.85
C ASN A 311 14.41 4.52 9.94
N TYR A 312 13.86 4.82 8.78
CA TYR A 312 12.57 5.47 8.61
C TYR A 312 11.42 4.44 8.51
N TRP A 313 11.70 3.15 8.23
CA TRP A 313 10.74 2.02 8.11
C TRP A 313 10.10 1.54 9.44
N ILE A 314 10.70 1.85 10.59
CA ILE A 314 10.32 1.35 11.94
C ILE A 314 8.88 1.64 12.39
N ASP A 315 8.19 2.63 11.81
CA ASP A 315 6.82 3.00 12.20
C ASP A 315 5.73 2.59 11.19
N THR A 316 6.00 1.59 10.33
CA THR A 316 4.94 1.08 9.44
C THR A 316 4.03 0.12 10.20
N SER A 317 2.70 0.30 10.10
CA SER A 317 1.71 -0.56 10.78
C SER A 317 1.69 -2.04 10.36
N HIS A 318 2.58 -2.46 9.45
CA HIS A 318 2.83 -3.85 9.11
C HIS A 318 4.03 -4.46 9.86
N ASN A 319 4.75 -3.74 10.74
CA ASN A 319 5.85 -4.34 11.51
C ASN A 319 5.37 -5.48 12.44
N ASN A 320 4.09 -5.45 12.85
CA ASN A 320 3.45 -6.56 13.54
C ASN A 320 3.43 -7.85 12.72
N ILE A 321 3.56 -7.78 11.39
CA ILE A 321 3.57 -8.95 10.51
C ILE A 321 4.75 -9.85 10.90
N ILE A 322 5.97 -9.30 10.99
CA ILE A 322 7.17 -10.05 11.40
C ILE A 322 6.94 -10.68 12.79
N ARG A 323 6.43 -9.92 13.76
CA ARG A 323 6.18 -10.44 15.12
C ARG A 323 5.14 -11.57 15.15
N ARG A 324 3.99 -11.38 14.49
CA ARG A 324 2.95 -12.41 14.32
C ARG A 324 3.54 -13.71 13.76
N PHE A 325 4.58 -13.60 12.93
CA PHE A 325 5.22 -14.74 12.29
C PHE A 325 6.24 -15.48 13.16
N ILE A 326 7.02 -14.79 14.00
CA ILE A 326 7.98 -15.45 14.91
C ILE A 326 7.23 -16.18 16.06
N GLU A 327 6.02 -15.73 16.38
CA GLU A 327 5.17 -16.33 17.42
C GLU A 327 4.43 -17.60 16.95
N LEU A 328 4.49 -17.97 15.67
CA LEU A 328 3.81 -19.17 15.16
C LEU A 328 4.46 -20.47 15.67
N PRO A 329 3.74 -21.30 16.45
CA PRO A 329 4.34 -22.43 17.16
C PRO A 329 4.77 -23.60 16.25
N ASP A 330 4.23 -23.69 15.04
CA ASP A 330 4.37 -24.88 14.17
C ASP A 330 5.27 -24.66 12.93
N ILE A 331 5.88 -23.49 12.76
CA ILE A 331 6.72 -23.18 11.59
C ILE A 331 8.17 -22.92 12.05
N ASN A 332 9.07 -23.88 11.79
CA ASN A 332 10.50 -23.71 12.05
C ASN A 332 11.15 -22.82 10.98
N VAL A 333 10.96 -21.51 11.12
CA VAL A 333 11.52 -20.49 10.21
C VAL A 333 12.92 -20.03 10.60
N ASN A 334 13.42 -20.44 11.77
CA ASN A 334 14.63 -19.90 12.39
C ASN A 334 15.85 -19.98 11.47
N ASP A 335 16.08 -21.13 10.83
CA ASP A 335 17.21 -21.32 9.92
C ASP A 335 17.19 -20.32 8.76
N LYS A 336 16.01 -20.05 8.17
CA LYS A 336 15.86 -19.09 7.06
C LYS A 336 16.03 -17.66 7.54
N PHE A 337 15.53 -17.32 8.72
CA PHE A 337 15.76 -16.01 9.33
C PHE A 337 17.25 -15.77 9.60
N GLU A 338 17.98 -16.76 10.14
CA GLU A 338 19.42 -16.68 10.36
C GLU A 338 20.20 -16.52 9.04
N ILE A 339 19.82 -17.25 8.00
CA ILE A 339 20.39 -17.09 6.65
C ILE A 339 20.16 -15.66 6.15
N LEU A 340 18.95 -15.13 6.26
CA LEU A 340 18.63 -13.78 5.81
C LEU A 340 19.38 -12.71 6.63
N LEU A 341 19.42 -12.84 7.95
CA LEU A 341 20.14 -11.91 8.85
C LEU A 341 21.65 -11.91 8.63
N SER A 342 22.23 -13.05 8.22
CA SER A 342 23.64 -13.13 7.83
C SER A 342 23.93 -12.57 6.43
N GLY A 343 22.90 -12.12 5.69
CA GLY A 343 23.03 -11.57 4.35
C GLY A 343 22.94 -12.62 3.22
N GLY A 344 22.53 -13.84 3.56
CA GLY A 344 22.27 -14.90 2.59
C GLY A 344 20.93 -14.75 1.86
N VAL A 345 20.59 -15.77 1.08
CA VAL A 345 19.36 -15.83 0.28
C VAL A 345 18.58 -17.09 0.60
N ILE A 346 17.26 -17.03 0.45
CA ILE A 346 16.36 -18.19 0.59
C ILE A 346 15.63 -18.46 -0.71
N GLN A 347 15.29 -19.71 -0.97
CA GLN A 347 14.49 -20.09 -2.14
C GLN A 347 13.11 -20.60 -1.72
N VAL A 348 12.07 -19.89 -2.14
CA VAL A 348 10.69 -20.10 -1.67
C VAL A 348 9.68 -19.90 -2.78
N ARG A 349 8.53 -20.57 -2.67
CA ARG A 349 7.40 -20.36 -3.57
C ARG A 349 6.66 -19.08 -3.16
N ILE A 350 6.30 -18.25 -4.16
CA ILE A 350 5.55 -17.01 -3.93
C ILE A 350 4.13 -17.14 -4.45
N ARG A 351 3.19 -16.77 -3.59
CA ARG A 351 1.77 -16.63 -3.87
C ARG A 351 1.40 -15.16 -3.89
N GLU A 352 0.98 -14.67 -5.04
CA GLU A 352 0.52 -13.28 -5.17
C GLU A 352 -0.97 -13.14 -4.87
N ASP A 353 -1.68 -14.27 -4.75
CA ASP A 353 -3.11 -14.38 -4.52
C ASP A 353 -3.45 -14.53 -3.03
N LEU A 354 -2.89 -13.66 -2.17
CA LEU A 354 -3.00 -13.81 -0.72
C LEU A 354 -4.05 -12.92 -0.08
N THR A 355 -4.63 -13.43 1.01
CA THR A 355 -5.57 -12.71 1.85
C THR A 355 -5.05 -12.62 3.28
N TYR A 356 -5.38 -11.54 3.98
CA TYR A 356 -4.85 -11.28 5.32
C TYR A 356 -5.29 -12.30 6.37
N ASP A 357 -6.43 -12.98 6.16
CA ASP A 357 -6.95 -14.02 7.05
C ASP A 357 -6.21 -15.37 6.95
N ILE A 358 -5.45 -15.60 5.89
CA ILE A 358 -4.63 -16.81 5.72
C ILE A 358 -3.12 -16.52 5.78
N ALA A 359 -2.76 -15.30 6.15
CA ALA A 359 -1.39 -14.80 6.15
C ALA A 359 -0.43 -15.67 6.97
N ASP A 360 -0.94 -16.22 8.07
CA ASP A 360 -0.21 -16.96 9.10
C ASP A 360 -0.46 -18.48 9.05
N THR A 361 -1.18 -18.98 8.04
CA THR A 361 -1.56 -20.41 7.97
C THR A 361 -0.49 -21.31 7.35
N SER A 362 0.54 -20.75 6.72
CA SER A 362 1.64 -21.53 6.14
C SER A 362 2.91 -20.71 5.96
N GLU A 363 4.05 -21.40 5.91
CA GLU A 363 5.36 -20.80 5.64
C GLU A 363 5.42 -20.11 4.26
N GLU A 364 4.76 -20.67 3.24
CA GLU A 364 4.73 -20.05 1.91
C GLU A 364 3.98 -18.72 1.91
N ASN A 365 2.84 -18.64 2.61
CA ASN A 365 2.06 -17.41 2.74
C ASN A 365 2.88 -16.33 3.46
N LEU A 366 3.61 -16.74 4.50
CA LEU A 366 4.54 -15.89 5.23
C LEU A 366 5.57 -15.23 4.30
N TRP A 367 6.35 -16.03 3.58
CA TRP A 367 7.41 -15.48 2.72
C TRP A 367 6.87 -14.62 1.58
N SER A 368 5.70 -14.99 1.07
CA SER A 368 5.00 -14.24 0.04
C SER A 368 4.56 -12.86 0.54
N ILE A 369 4.02 -12.75 1.75
CA ILE A 369 3.63 -11.46 2.34
C ILE A 369 4.85 -10.59 2.60
N LEU A 370 5.93 -11.13 3.18
CA LEU A 370 7.16 -10.37 3.41
C LEU A 370 7.75 -9.84 2.10
N TYR A 371 7.70 -10.63 1.03
CA TYR A 371 8.09 -10.18 -0.30
C TYR A 371 7.18 -9.06 -0.83
N LEU A 372 5.86 -9.28 -0.89
CA LEU A 372 4.90 -8.34 -1.46
C LEU A 372 4.81 -7.01 -0.69
N THR A 373 5.13 -7.03 0.61
CA THR A 373 5.12 -5.84 1.48
C THR A 373 6.48 -5.15 1.59
N GLY A 374 7.52 -5.65 0.91
CA GLY A 374 8.83 -5.00 0.80
C GLY A 374 9.85 -5.38 1.89
N TYR A 375 9.54 -6.32 2.78
CA TYR A 375 10.52 -6.84 3.74
C TYR A 375 11.54 -7.78 3.09
N LEU A 376 11.19 -8.36 1.95
CA LEU A 376 12.09 -9.16 1.12
C LEU A 376 12.05 -8.67 -0.32
N THR A 377 13.10 -8.97 -1.06
CA THR A 377 13.22 -8.65 -2.48
C THR A 377 13.76 -9.83 -3.28
N GLN A 378 13.49 -9.85 -4.59
CA GLN A 378 13.95 -10.92 -5.46
C GLN A 378 15.40 -10.72 -5.93
N VAL A 379 16.11 -11.82 -6.09
CA VAL A 379 17.44 -11.90 -6.69
C VAL A 379 17.29 -12.47 -8.10
N LEU A 380 17.82 -11.80 -9.11
CA LEU A 380 17.79 -12.28 -10.49
C LEU A 380 18.90 -13.33 -10.73
N PRO A 381 18.77 -14.18 -11.78
CA PRO A 381 19.73 -15.24 -12.07
C PRO A 381 21.20 -14.81 -12.12
N GLU A 382 21.47 -13.60 -12.62
CA GLU A 382 22.79 -13.00 -12.73
C GLU A 382 23.44 -12.62 -11.40
N ASP A 383 22.64 -12.45 -10.34
CA ASP A 383 23.08 -12.03 -9.00
C ASP A 383 23.02 -13.20 -7.98
N LEU A 384 22.80 -14.43 -8.46
CA LEU A 384 22.73 -15.60 -7.59
C LEU A 384 24.10 -15.93 -6.98
N PRO A 385 24.14 -16.44 -5.73
CA PRO A 385 25.36 -16.99 -5.16
C PRO A 385 25.96 -18.10 -6.03
N ASP A 386 27.29 -18.14 -6.11
CA ASP A 386 28.02 -19.13 -6.90
C ASP A 386 27.57 -20.57 -6.61
N GLY A 387 27.24 -21.30 -7.67
CA GLY A 387 26.81 -22.70 -7.58
C GLY A 387 25.34 -22.90 -7.21
N MET A 388 24.60 -21.84 -6.88
CA MET A 388 23.15 -21.91 -6.64
C MET A 388 22.40 -22.02 -7.97
N LYS A 389 21.37 -22.86 -8.02
CA LYS A 389 20.47 -22.99 -9.18
C LYS A 389 19.05 -22.61 -8.77
N MET A 390 18.40 -21.79 -9.58
CA MET A 390 16.99 -21.51 -9.39
C MET A 390 16.11 -22.69 -9.82
N GLU A 391 15.40 -23.29 -8.86
CA GLU A 391 14.17 -24.06 -9.11
C GLU A 391 13.13 -23.23 -9.88
N ARG A 392 12.41 -23.87 -10.82
CA ARG A 392 11.55 -23.20 -11.81
C ARG A 392 10.31 -22.51 -11.22
N ASP A 393 9.83 -22.95 -10.07
CA ASP A 393 8.59 -22.49 -9.43
C ASP A 393 8.82 -21.68 -8.15
N LYS A 394 10.09 -21.34 -7.86
CA LYS A 394 10.49 -20.61 -6.67
C LYS A 394 11.24 -19.34 -7.02
N LYS A 395 11.05 -18.31 -6.20
CA LYS A 395 11.86 -17.10 -6.21
C LYS A 395 13.01 -17.25 -5.22
N VAL A 396 14.14 -16.62 -5.54
CA VAL A 396 15.25 -16.45 -4.60
C VAL A 396 15.10 -15.07 -3.99
N LEU A 397 15.03 -15.01 -2.67
CA LEU A 397 14.75 -13.80 -1.91
C LEU A 397 15.88 -13.45 -0.95
N ARG A 398 16.06 -12.15 -0.71
CA ARG A 398 16.98 -11.58 0.29
C ARG A 398 16.34 -10.40 1.01
N ILE A 399 16.94 -9.99 2.13
CA ILE A 399 16.66 -8.68 2.74
C ILE A 399 17.21 -7.59 1.80
N PRO A 400 16.43 -6.55 1.45
CA PRO A 400 16.83 -5.58 0.42
C PRO A 400 18.03 -4.72 0.84
N ASN A 401 18.07 -4.25 2.08
CA ASN A 401 19.06 -3.28 2.55
C ASN A 401 19.26 -3.29 4.08
N GLU A 402 20.18 -2.45 4.55
CA GLU A 402 20.50 -2.32 5.98
C GLU A 402 19.32 -1.82 6.82
N GLU A 403 18.47 -0.96 6.25
CA GLU A 403 17.29 -0.46 6.96
C GLU A 403 16.35 -1.61 7.32
N ILE A 404 15.94 -2.42 6.33
CA ILE A 404 15.08 -3.58 6.59
C ILE A 404 15.80 -4.62 7.45
N LYS A 405 17.11 -4.83 7.26
CA LYS A 405 17.90 -5.73 8.10
C LYS A 405 17.85 -5.35 9.58
N SER A 406 17.89 -4.06 9.89
CA SER A 406 17.76 -3.58 11.26
C SER A 406 16.35 -3.87 11.84
N VAL A 407 15.28 -3.68 11.05
CA VAL A 407 13.91 -4.04 11.48
C VAL A 407 13.79 -5.53 11.81
N PHE A 408 14.31 -6.40 10.95
CA PHE A 408 14.33 -7.85 11.23
C PHE A 408 15.11 -8.15 12.51
N SER A 409 16.31 -7.58 12.63
CA SER A 409 17.19 -7.83 13.78
C SER A 409 16.54 -7.41 15.10
N ASP A 410 15.93 -6.23 15.14
CA ASP A 410 15.33 -5.69 16.36
C ASP A 410 14.04 -6.41 16.71
N THR A 411 13.24 -6.83 15.73
CA THR A 411 12.05 -7.65 15.96
C THR A 411 12.42 -9.02 16.54
N VAL A 412 13.47 -9.65 16.00
CA VAL A 412 13.96 -10.95 16.50
C VAL A 412 14.52 -10.81 17.92
N LYS A 413 15.31 -9.76 18.21
CA LYS A 413 15.81 -9.49 19.57
C LYS A 413 14.67 -9.33 20.58
N ALA A 414 13.68 -8.49 20.26
CA ALA A 414 12.55 -8.26 21.15
C ALA A 414 11.77 -9.56 21.45
N TRP A 415 11.60 -10.41 20.43
CA TRP A 415 10.97 -11.72 20.63
C TRP A 415 11.79 -12.65 21.54
N PHE A 416 13.12 -12.68 21.40
CA PHE A 416 13.97 -13.47 22.29
C PHE A 416 13.91 -12.97 23.74
N GLU A 417 13.93 -11.66 23.95
CA GLU A 417 13.77 -11.03 25.27
C GLU A 417 12.43 -11.41 25.90
N ASP A 418 11.33 -11.30 25.14
CA ASP A 418 9.98 -11.69 25.60
C ASP A 418 9.90 -13.18 26.00
N LYS A 419 10.56 -14.07 25.23
CA LYS A 419 10.60 -15.50 25.53
C LYS A 419 11.39 -15.81 26.80
N ILE A 420 12.55 -15.18 26.98
CA ILE A 420 13.36 -15.34 28.20
C ILE A 420 12.57 -14.85 29.41
N GLU A 421 11.93 -13.67 29.34
CA GLU A 421 11.07 -13.19 30.43
C GLU A 421 9.87 -14.11 30.72
N ALA A 422 9.32 -14.77 29.69
CA ALA A 422 8.23 -15.72 29.87
C ALA A 422 8.70 -17.04 30.50
N GLU A 423 9.90 -17.51 30.16
CA GLU A 423 10.54 -18.69 30.77
C GLU A 423 10.95 -18.43 32.22
N ASP A 424 11.59 -17.29 32.51
CA ASP A 424 11.93 -16.85 33.88
C ASP A 424 10.68 -16.73 34.76
N ARG A 425 9.59 -16.17 34.23
CA ARG A 425 8.29 -16.13 34.94
C ARG A 425 7.74 -17.53 35.20
N ARG A 426 7.79 -18.45 34.23
CA ARG A 426 7.33 -19.83 34.41
C ARG A 426 8.17 -20.58 35.43
N GLU A 427 9.48 -20.35 35.47
CA GLU A 427 10.38 -20.93 36.47
C GLU A 427 10.07 -20.40 37.87
N PHE A 428 9.87 -19.07 38.01
CA PHE A 428 9.43 -18.44 39.26
C PHE A 428 8.07 -18.96 39.76
N PHE A 429 7.10 -19.19 38.86
CA PHE A 429 5.81 -19.80 39.21
C PHE A 429 5.94 -21.29 39.55
N ARG A 430 6.87 -22.03 38.92
CA ARG A 430 7.15 -23.45 39.25
C ARG A 430 7.78 -23.58 40.64
N GLU A 431 8.73 -22.72 40.97
CA GLU A 431 9.38 -22.69 42.27
C GLU A 431 8.42 -22.21 43.37
N GLY A 432 7.60 -21.19 43.08
CA GLY A 432 6.57 -20.70 44.00
C GLY A 432 5.44 -21.70 44.31
N MET A 433 5.05 -22.55 43.35
CA MET A 433 4.06 -23.62 43.57
C MET A 433 4.64 -24.85 44.27
N HIS A 434 5.96 -25.12 44.14
CA HIS A 434 6.60 -26.19 44.91
C HIS A 434 6.68 -25.85 46.41
N ASP A 435 6.77 -24.57 46.78
CA ASP A 435 6.81 -24.13 48.17
C ASP A 435 5.44 -24.07 48.87
N THR A 436 4.32 -24.07 48.12
CA THR A 436 2.97 -24.05 48.71
C THR A 436 2.35 -25.44 48.90
N VAL A 437 2.80 -26.47 48.18
CA VAL A 437 2.25 -27.85 48.31
C VAL A 437 3.00 -28.67 49.39
N GLY A 438 4.12 -28.18 49.92
CA GLY A 438 4.91 -28.86 50.96
C GLY A 438 4.53 -28.58 52.42
N ARG A 439 3.55 -27.69 52.72
CA ARG A 439 3.27 -27.22 54.10
C ARG A 439 1.90 -27.56 54.70
N GLU A 440 1.08 -28.39 54.07
CA GLU A 440 -0.25 -28.78 54.60
C GLU A 440 -0.45 -30.28 54.92
N ARG A 441 0.62 -31.00 55.27
CA ARG A 441 0.47 -32.37 55.83
C ARG A 441 1.31 -32.64 57.08
N VAL A 442 1.15 -31.81 58.12
CA VAL A 442 1.28 -32.27 59.52
C VAL A 442 0.37 -31.41 60.40
N ARG A 443 -0.88 -31.83 60.63
CA ARG A 443 -1.65 -31.68 61.89
C ARG A 443 -3.09 -32.17 61.72
N ALA A 444 -3.32 -33.43 62.05
CA ALA A 444 -4.57 -33.90 62.67
C ALA A 444 -4.24 -35.22 63.38
N VAL A 445 -4.24 -35.15 64.72
CA VAL A 445 -4.47 -36.25 65.65
C VAL A 445 -5.96 -36.23 65.97
#